data_AF-A0A537TBH3-F1
#
_entry.id   AF-A0A537TBH3-F1
#
_cell.length_a   1.000
_cell.length_b   1.000
_cell.length_c   1.000
_cell.angle_alpha   90.00
_cell.angle_beta   90.00
_cell.angle_gamma   90.00
#
_symmetry.space_group_name_H-M   'P 1'
#
loop_
_entity.id
_entity.type
_entity.pdbx_description
1 polymer ?
#
loop_
_entity_poly.entity_id
_entity_poly.type
_entity_poly.pdbx_seq_one_letter_code
_entity_poly.pdbx_strand_id
1 'polypeptide(L)'
;MVHRPAMIRDQGRVEIRLTREAEYRLPFTFIEALNEGTLFDRPAHVFRDAARQHRLFHVVNRSTENILGTGVVQPASSGPTSATQAEVGGLMVHPAARGFGLASLLLKVMMVYAVKESGRDLPDEQYLAHVVDGNGAPIHALLEAGFRPAGHVDIRRGDIDAVFDHMLISGASEVRLQAFVFDRHVVGNLVRSLWTFVRQDRGLIARSGEAGETRVAVDFSHVIPSAHLDAQVERLKLDQAGHV
;
A
#
# COMPACT_ATOMS: atom_id res chain seq x y z
N MET A 1 28.79 -17.22 11.31
CA MET A 1 27.47 -16.53 11.32
C MET A 1 27.53 -15.48 10.22
N VAL A 2 26.77 -15.63 9.14
CA VAL A 2 26.78 -14.63 8.05
C VAL A 2 26.15 -13.36 8.60
N HIS A 3 26.94 -12.30 8.71
CA HIS A 3 26.48 -11.00 9.18
C HIS A 3 25.59 -10.40 8.09
N ARG A 4 24.31 -10.79 8.06
CA ARG A 4 23.34 -10.15 7.18
C ARG A 4 23.20 -8.70 7.66
N PRO A 5 23.42 -7.70 6.79
CA PRO A 5 23.26 -6.31 7.17
C PRO A 5 21.83 -6.08 7.68
N ALA A 6 21.68 -5.30 8.75
CA ALA A 6 20.35 -4.88 9.21
C ALA A 6 19.65 -4.15 8.06
N MET A 7 18.44 -4.62 7.74
CA MET A 7 17.67 -4.16 6.57
C MET A 7 17.10 -2.76 6.76
N ILE A 8 16.80 -2.40 8.00
CA ILE A 8 16.50 -1.04 8.45
C ILE A 8 17.45 -0.74 9.60
N ARG A 9 18.07 0.44 9.58
CA ARG A 9 19.02 0.90 10.60
C ARG A 9 18.51 2.18 11.21
N ASP A 10 18.96 2.47 12.43
CA ASP A 10 18.70 3.78 13.03
C ASP A 10 19.26 4.90 12.14
N GLN A 11 18.51 5.97 12.03
CA GLN A 11 18.74 7.10 11.11
C GLN A 11 18.81 6.71 9.63
N GLY A 12 18.36 5.49 9.29
CA GLY A 12 18.21 5.05 7.92
C GLY A 12 17.22 5.93 7.15
N ARG A 13 17.39 5.98 5.83
CA ARG A 13 16.49 6.71 4.93
C ARG A 13 15.69 5.74 4.09
N VAL A 14 14.38 5.82 4.20
CA VAL A 14 13.45 5.05 3.40
C VAL A 14 12.76 5.98 2.42
N GLU A 15 12.62 5.54 1.17
CA GLU A 15 11.90 6.28 0.14
C GLU A 15 10.77 5.43 -0.43
N ILE A 16 9.58 6.02 -0.48
CA ILE A 16 8.42 5.49 -1.20
C ILE A 16 8.35 6.23 -2.54
N ARG A 17 8.28 5.48 -3.63
CA ARG A 17 8.24 6.04 -4.98
C ARG A 17 7.33 5.24 -5.90
N LEU A 18 6.87 5.91 -6.96
CA LEU A 18 6.27 5.24 -8.10
C LEU A 18 7.36 4.45 -8.85
N THR A 19 7.04 3.21 -9.18
CA THR A 19 7.91 2.37 -10.00
C THR A 19 7.81 2.84 -11.45
N ARG A 20 8.95 3.20 -12.05
CA ARG A 20 9.01 3.53 -13.47
C ARG A 20 8.78 2.27 -14.30
N GLU A 21 8.25 2.42 -15.51
CA GLU A 21 8.05 1.28 -16.42
C GLU A 21 9.36 0.49 -16.63
N ALA A 22 10.51 1.15 -16.80
CA ALA A 22 11.81 0.48 -16.94
C ALA A 22 12.28 -0.29 -15.69
N GLU A 23 11.68 -0.02 -14.52
CA GLU A 23 12.04 -0.57 -13.22
C GLU A 23 11.04 -1.63 -12.72
N TYR A 24 10.03 -2.01 -13.53
CA TYR A 24 8.96 -2.92 -13.13
C TYR A 24 9.45 -4.28 -12.57
N ARG A 25 10.65 -4.70 -12.97
CA ARG A 25 11.27 -5.94 -12.50
C ARG A 25 11.68 -5.87 -11.03
N LEU A 26 11.91 -4.68 -10.46
CA LEU A 26 12.31 -4.55 -9.05
C LEU A 26 11.23 -5.09 -8.09
N PRO A 27 9.96 -4.65 -8.15
CA PRO A 27 8.87 -5.27 -7.38
C PRO A 27 8.63 -6.74 -7.70
N PHE A 28 8.67 -7.11 -8.98
CA PHE A 28 8.44 -8.49 -9.42
C PHE A 28 9.45 -9.47 -8.79
N THR A 29 10.75 -9.20 -8.98
CA THR A 29 11.81 -10.06 -8.45
C THR A 29 11.86 -10.02 -6.91
N PHE A 30 11.48 -8.92 -6.29
CA PHE A 30 11.33 -8.86 -4.83
C PHE A 30 10.27 -9.85 -4.32
N ILE A 31 9.11 -9.89 -4.99
CA ILE A 31 8.02 -10.80 -4.63
C ILE A 31 8.45 -12.25 -4.80
N GLU A 32 9.05 -12.58 -5.95
CA GLU A 32 9.61 -13.92 -6.21
C GLU A 32 10.65 -14.32 -5.15
N ALA A 33 11.55 -13.40 -4.78
CA ALA A 33 12.64 -13.68 -3.84
C ALA A 33 12.15 -13.88 -2.40
N LEU A 34 11.02 -13.27 -2.01
CA LEU A 34 10.42 -13.51 -0.70
C LEU A 34 9.84 -14.93 -0.61
N ASN A 35 9.40 -15.50 -1.73
CA ASN A 35 8.82 -16.84 -1.82
C ASN A 35 7.71 -17.08 -0.75
N GLU A 36 6.97 -16.02 -0.43
CA GLU A 36 5.79 -16.09 0.42
C GLU A 36 4.59 -16.35 -0.49
N GLY A 37 3.83 -17.40 -0.19
CA GLY A 37 2.63 -17.71 -0.96
C GLY A 37 1.58 -16.62 -0.79
N THR A 38 1.50 -15.67 -1.72
CA THR A 38 0.59 -14.52 -1.63
C THR A 38 -0.30 -14.38 -2.86
N LEU A 39 -1.46 -13.76 -2.67
CA LEU A 39 -2.28 -13.26 -3.76
C LEU A 39 -1.62 -12.09 -4.51
N PHE A 40 -0.37 -11.74 -4.26
CA PHE A 40 0.35 -10.72 -5.03
C PHE A 40 1.38 -11.32 -6.00
N ASP A 41 1.61 -12.64 -5.93
CA ASP A 41 2.44 -13.32 -6.92
C ASP A 41 1.70 -13.35 -8.27
N ARG A 42 2.28 -12.66 -9.25
CA ARG A 42 1.69 -12.38 -10.57
C ARG A 42 2.75 -12.47 -11.66
N PRO A 43 2.34 -12.75 -12.91
CA PRO A 43 3.25 -12.65 -14.04
C PRO A 43 3.86 -11.24 -14.18
N ALA A 44 5.12 -11.18 -14.61
CA ALA A 44 5.90 -9.94 -14.75
C ALA A 44 5.22 -8.83 -15.57
N HIS A 45 4.39 -9.19 -16.55
CA HIS A 45 3.69 -8.22 -17.40
C HIS A 45 2.66 -7.38 -16.62
N VAL A 46 2.02 -7.93 -15.58
CA VAL A 46 1.07 -7.21 -14.71
C VAL A 46 1.76 -6.04 -14.02
N PHE A 47 2.98 -6.25 -13.52
CA PHE A 47 3.80 -5.20 -12.91
C PHE A 47 4.24 -4.16 -13.92
N ARG A 48 4.64 -4.56 -15.13
CA ARG A 48 5.01 -3.63 -16.20
C ARG A 48 3.83 -2.71 -16.55
N ASP A 49 2.64 -3.27 -16.72
CA ASP A 49 1.45 -2.52 -17.06
C ASP A 49 1.04 -1.56 -15.94
N ALA A 50 1.11 -2.02 -14.68
CA ALA A 50 0.87 -1.16 -13.53
C ALA A 50 1.89 -0.02 -13.42
N ALA A 51 3.18 -0.27 -13.66
CA ALA A 51 4.23 0.74 -13.66
C ALA A 51 4.03 1.79 -14.77
N ARG A 52 3.72 1.33 -16.00
CA ARG A 52 3.40 2.20 -17.14
C ARG A 52 2.21 3.13 -16.85
N GLN A 53 1.23 2.63 -16.09
CA GLN A 53 0.04 3.39 -15.71
C GLN A 53 0.22 4.17 -14.39
N HIS A 54 1.43 4.26 -13.85
CA HIS A 54 1.74 4.95 -12.59
C HIS A 54 0.92 4.45 -11.39
N ARG A 55 0.69 3.13 -11.33
CA ARG A 55 -0.08 2.45 -10.28
C ARG A 55 0.73 1.50 -9.40
N LEU A 56 2.00 1.29 -9.75
CA LEU A 56 2.93 0.43 -9.00
C LEU A 56 3.85 1.27 -8.13
N PHE A 57 4.00 0.89 -6.86
CA PHE A 57 4.80 1.57 -5.87
C PHE A 57 5.87 0.62 -5.34
N HIS A 58 7.02 1.17 -4.98
CA HIS A 58 8.01 0.43 -4.20
C HIS A 58 8.66 1.29 -3.15
N VAL A 59 9.13 0.62 -2.11
CA VAL A 59 9.77 1.20 -0.94
C VAL A 59 11.21 0.75 -0.92
N VAL A 60 12.16 1.67 -0.86
CA VAL A 60 13.59 1.37 -0.85
C VAL A 60 14.25 1.95 0.39
N ASN A 61 15.19 1.23 0.99
CA ASN A 61 16.12 1.81 1.95
C ASN A 61 17.29 2.44 1.18
N ARG A 62 17.37 3.76 1.12
CA ARG A 62 18.44 4.49 0.42
C ARG A 62 19.83 4.29 1.02
N SER A 63 19.93 3.86 2.27
CA SER A 63 21.21 3.55 2.90
C SER A 63 21.80 2.21 2.44
N THR A 64 20.97 1.30 1.91
CA THR A 64 21.39 -0.05 1.52
C THR A 64 20.96 -0.46 0.12
N GLU A 65 20.19 0.40 -0.56
CA GLU A 65 19.52 0.18 -1.84
C GLU A 65 18.56 -1.02 -1.89
N ASN A 66 18.29 -1.66 -0.74
CA ASN A 66 17.37 -2.78 -0.64
C ASN A 66 15.92 -2.30 -0.75
N ILE A 67 15.13 -3.02 -1.53
CA ILE A 67 13.68 -2.89 -1.53
C ILE A 67 13.10 -3.49 -0.23
N LEU A 68 12.24 -2.74 0.43
CA LEU A 68 11.61 -3.09 1.70
C LEU A 68 10.16 -3.53 1.52
N GLY A 69 9.53 -3.13 0.42
CA GLY A 69 8.14 -3.45 0.14
C GLY A 69 7.67 -2.88 -1.19
N THR A 70 6.49 -3.31 -1.61
CA THR A 70 5.82 -2.87 -2.83
C THR A 70 4.32 -2.97 -2.68
N GLY A 71 3.60 -2.15 -3.44
CA GLY A 71 2.14 -2.21 -3.51
C GLY A 71 1.66 -1.79 -4.89
N VAL A 72 0.48 -2.25 -5.28
CA VAL A 72 -0.16 -1.90 -6.55
C VAL A 72 -1.61 -1.50 -6.33
N VAL A 73 -2.04 -0.46 -7.03
CA VAL A 73 -3.47 -0.15 -7.22
C VAL A 73 -3.87 -0.68 -8.59
N GLN A 74 -4.97 -1.41 -8.73
CA GLN A 74 -5.44 -1.94 -10.01
C GLN A 74 -6.88 -1.54 -10.29
N PRO A 75 -7.30 -1.43 -11.56
CA PRO A 75 -8.73 -1.44 -11.87
C PRO A 75 -9.33 -2.72 -11.29
N ALA A 76 -10.43 -2.61 -10.56
CA ALA A 76 -11.10 -3.81 -10.07
C ALA A 76 -11.68 -4.58 -11.26
N SER A 77 -11.74 -5.91 -11.12
CA SER A 77 -12.19 -6.83 -12.17
C SER A 77 -13.68 -6.75 -12.52
N SER A 78 -14.42 -5.75 -12.03
CA SER A 78 -15.83 -5.59 -12.34
C SER A 78 -16.01 -5.13 -13.79
N GLY A 79 -16.84 -5.84 -14.55
CA GLY A 79 -17.12 -5.55 -15.96
C GLY A 79 -17.61 -4.12 -16.25
N PRO A 80 -17.70 -3.74 -17.54
CA PRO A 80 -17.80 -2.35 -18.03
C PRO A 80 -19.04 -1.55 -17.61
N THR A 81 -19.95 -2.12 -16.82
CA THR A 81 -21.18 -1.48 -16.30
C THR A 81 -21.16 -1.19 -14.80
N SER A 82 -20.10 -1.59 -14.10
CA SER A 82 -19.89 -1.28 -12.69
C SER A 82 -19.32 0.13 -12.53
N ALA A 83 -19.62 0.79 -11.40
CA ALA A 83 -18.98 2.05 -11.04
C ALA A 83 -17.45 1.91 -11.16
N THR A 84 -16.72 2.99 -11.46
CA THR A 84 -15.26 2.89 -11.65
C THR A 84 -14.64 2.38 -10.35
N GLN A 85 -14.19 1.13 -10.33
CA GLN A 85 -13.63 0.51 -9.14
C GLN A 85 -12.13 0.39 -9.31
N ALA A 86 -11.39 0.78 -8.27
CA ALA A 86 -9.98 0.48 -8.13
C ALA A 86 -9.78 -0.39 -6.89
N GLU A 87 -8.71 -1.15 -6.87
CA GLU A 87 -8.43 -2.13 -5.83
C GLU A 87 -6.96 -2.05 -5.44
N VAL A 88 -6.65 -2.22 -4.15
CA VAL A 88 -5.30 -2.57 -3.74
C VAL A 88 -5.03 -4.01 -4.18
N GLY A 89 -4.53 -4.18 -5.40
CA GLY A 89 -4.30 -5.48 -6.04
C GLY A 89 -3.17 -6.30 -5.42
N GLY A 90 -2.39 -5.68 -4.52
CA GLY A 90 -1.36 -6.36 -3.76
C GLY A 90 -0.52 -5.39 -2.94
N LEU A 91 -0.06 -5.89 -1.80
CA LEU A 91 0.82 -5.19 -0.88
C LEU A 91 1.74 -6.23 -0.24
N MET A 92 3.05 -6.02 -0.30
CA MET A 92 4.01 -6.89 0.38
C MET A 92 5.12 -6.05 1.02
N VAL A 93 5.50 -6.44 2.23
CA VAL A 93 6.61 -5.84 3.00
C VAL A 93 7.52 -6.96 3.46
N HIS A 94 8.82 -6.75 3.29
CA HIS A 94 9.85 -7.72 3.67
C HIS A 94 9.73 -8.05 5.17
N PRO A 95 9.81 -9.32 5.60
CA PRO A 95 9.67 -9.73 7.00
C PRO A 95 10.50 -8.91 8.00
N ALA A 96 11.78 -8.69 7.71
CA ALA A 96 12.67 -7.87 8.54
C ALA A 96 12.34 -6.36 8.61
N ALA A 97 11.33 -5.88 7.89
CA ALA A 97 10.82 -4.50 7.93
C ALA A 97 9.44 -4.42 8.63
N ARG A 98 8.89 -5.55 9.08
CA ARG A 98 7.66 -5.58 9.88
C ARG A 98 7.90 -4.90 11.23
N GLY A 99 6.86 -4.34 11.82
CA GLY A 99 6.95 -3.60 13.09
C GLY A 99 7.34 -2.11 12.95
N PHE A 100 7.70 -1.65 11.75
CA PHE A 100 7.96 -0.22 11.47
C PHE A 100 6.73 0.53 10.95
N GLY A 101 5.58 -0.12 10.78
CA GLY A 101 4.36 0.54 10.26
C GLY A 101 4.38 0.84 8.75
N LEU A 102 5.36 0.30 7.99
CA LEU A 102 5.52 0.55 6.56
C LEU A 102 4.30 0.18 5.70
N ALA A 103 3.61 -0.91 6.03
CA ALA A 103 2.41 -1.34 5.30
C ALA A 103 1.29 -0.29 5.37
N SER A 104 1.02 0.22 6.58
CA SER A 104 0.02 1.26 6.84
C SER A 104 0.41 2.57 6.14
N LEU A 105 1.66 3.01 6.28
CA LEU A 105 2.13 4.23 5.59
C LEU A 105 2.03 4.11 4.07
N LEU A 106 2.43 2.97 3.51
CA LEU A 106 2.34 2.72 2.06
C LEU A 106 0.89 2.76 1.58
N LEU A 107 -0.05 2.12 2.29
CA LEU A 107 -1.48 2.19 1.96
C LEU A 107 -2.01 3.62 1.98
N LYS A 108 -1.67 4.42 3.00
CA LYS A 108 -2.10 5.82 3.09
C LYS A 108 -1.58 6.64 1.90
N VAL A 109 -0.30 6.48 1.55
CA VAL A 109 0.30 7.15 0.38
C VAL A 109 -0.39 6.70 -0.91
N MET A 110 -0.62 5.40 -1.09
CA MET A 110 -1.31 4.86 -2.26
C MET A 110 -2.72 5.42 -2.40
N MET A 111 -3.49 5.51 -1.32
CA MET A 111 -4.87 6.01 -1.36
C MET A 111 -4.93 7.50 -1.65
N VAL A 112 -4.11 8.32 -0.97
CA VAL A 112 -4.07 9.77 -1.25
C VAL A 112 -3.59 10.03 -2.69
N TYR A 113 -2.62 9.26 -3.18
CA TYR A 113 -2.18 9.35 -4.57
C TYR A 113 -3.27 8.91 -5.56
N ALA A 114 -3.97 7.79 -5.32
CA ALA A 114 -5.01 7.30 -6.20
C ALA A 114 -6.17 8.31 -6.31
N VAL A 115 -6.61 8.87 -5.18
CA VAL A 115 -7.63 9.94 -5.15
C VAL A 115 -7.12 11.19 -5.89
N LYS A 116 -5.86 11.60 -5.70
CA LYS A 116 -5.25 12.72 -6.44
C LYS A 116 -5.25 12.49 -7.95
N GLU A 117 -4.75 11.34 -8.41
CA GLU A 117 -4.57 11.04 -9.85
C GLU A 117 -5.87 10.74 -10.58
N SER A 118 -6.87 10.20 -9.89
CA SER A 118 -8.20 10.02 -10.49
C SER A 118 -8.71 11.36 -11.08
N GLY A 119 -8.28 12.50 -10.53
CA GLY A 119 -8.77 13.84 -10.87
C GLY A 119 -10.29 13.97 -10.68
N ARG A 120 -10.89 12.95 -10.10
CA ARG A 120 -12.30 12.62 -10.08
C ARG A 120 -12.55 12.13 -8.67
N ASP A 121 -12.80 13.07 -7.78
CA ASP A 121 -13.62 12.79 -6.62
C ASP A 121 -15.08 12.54 -7.07
N LEU A 122 -15.25 11.64 -8.04
CA LEU A 122 -16.56 11.24 -8.50
C LEU A 122 -17.18 10.35 -7.41
N PRO A 123 -18.42 10.64 -6.99
CA PRO A 123 -19.05 9.96 -5.85
C PRO A 123 -19.17 8.44 -5.98
N ASP A 124 -19.05 7.92 -7.20
CA ASP A 124 -19.23 6.52 -7.56
C ASP A 124 -17.92 5.72 -7.60
N GLU A 125 -16.74 6.35 -7.51
CA GLU A 125 -15.47 5.60 -7.52
C GLU A 125 -15.19 4.94 -6.15
N GLN A 126 -15.06 3.62 -6.15
CA GLN A 126 -14.79 2.83 -4.95
C GLN A 126 -13.38 2.24 -4.98
N TYR A 127 -12.67 2.35 -3.85
CA TYR A 127 -11.40 1.66 -3.64
C TYR A 127 -11.60 0.44 -2.75
N LEU A 128 -11.27 -0.73 -3.28
CA LEU A 128 -11.45 -2.02 -2.62
C LEU A 128 -10.11 -2.60 -2.17
N ALA A 129 -10.15 -3.51 -1.22
CA ALA A 129 -9.03 -4.38 -0.90
C ALA A 129 -9.57 -5.73 -0.40
N HIS A 130 -8.87 -6.81 -0.74
CA HIS A 130 -9.20 -8.15 -0.26
C HIS A 130 -8.01 -8.73 0.50
N VAL A 131 -8.30 -9.36 1.63
CA VAL A 131 -7.30 -10.02 2.45
C VAL A 131 -7.78 -11.44 2.74
N VAL A 132 -6.88 -12.42 2.68
CA VAL A 132 -7.19 -13.78 3.12
C VAL A 132 -7.68 -13.75 4.56
N ASP A 133 -8.83 -14.39 4.80
CA ASP A 133 -9.49 -14.37 6.10
C ASP A 133 -8.53 -14.86 7.21
N GLY A 134 -8.58 -14.21 8.37
CA GLY A 134 -7.69 -14.46 9.50
C GLY A 134 -6.27 -13.86 9.40
N ASN A 135 -5.88 -13.22 8.29
CA ASN A 135 -4.57 -12.57 8.19
C ASN A 135 -4.56 -11.19 8.88
N GLY A 136 -4.30 -11.19 10.20
CA GLY A 136 -4.46 -10.01 11.05
C GLY A 136 -3.57 -8.81 10.72
N ALA A 137 -2.35 -9.02 10.22
CA ALA A 137 -1.42 -7.90 9.98
C ALA A 137 -1.85 -6.99 8.80
N PRO A 138 -2.20 -7.51 7.61
CA PRO A 138 -2.80 -6.71 6.55
C PRO A 138 -4.16 -6.10 6.93
N ILE A 139 -5.00 -6.82 7.69
CA ILE A 139 -6.28 -6.28 8.19
C ILE A 139 -6.04 -5.02 9.03
N HIS A 140 -5.11 -5.08 9.97
CA HIS A 140 -4.76 -3.93 10.81
C HIS A 140 -4.26 -2.74 9.96
N ALA A 141 -3.40 -2.99 8.97
CA ALA A 141 -2.88 -1.96 8.10
C ALA A 141 -3.98 -1.27 7.26
N LEU A 142 -4.96 -2.04 6.76
CA LEU A 142 -6.12 -1.49 6.03
C LEU A 142 -7.00 -0.62 6.93
N LEU A 143 -7.32 -1.10 8.14
CA LEU A 143 -8.14 -0.35 9.10
C LEU A 143 -7.47 0.98 9.49
N GLU A 144 -6.16 0.98 9.75
CA GLU A 144 -5.39 2.21 10.01
C GLU A 144 -5.33 3.16 8.81
N ALA A 145 -5.41 2.63 7.59
CA ALA A 145 -5.48 3.41 6.36
C ALA A 145 -6.90 3.91 6.05
N GLY A 146 -7.91 3.62 6.89
CA GLY A 146 -9.28 4.12 6.73
C GLY A 146 -10.21 3.22 5.91
N PHE A 147 -9.81 1.98 5.65
CA PHE A 147 -10.72 0.99 5.08
C PHE A 147 -11.70 0.47 6.13
N ARG A 148 -12.86 0.03 5.68
CA ARG A 148 -13.92 -0.60 6.49
C ARG A 148 -14.23 -1.99 5.96
N PRO A 149 -14.51 -2.97 6.85
CA PRO A 149 -15.02 -4.26 6.42
C PRO A 149 -16.29 -4.10 5.58
N ALA A 150 -16.33 -4.76 4.42
CA ALA A 150 -17.44 -4.72 3.47
C ALA A 150 -18.10 -6.10 3.29
N GLY A 151 -17.57 -7.14 3.92
CA GLY A 151 -18.10 -8.50 3.86
C GLY A 151 -17.02 -9.51 3.51
N HIS A 152 -17.41 -10.55 2.78
CA HIS A 152 -16.51 -11.59 2.29
C HIS A 152 -16.73 -11.81 0.79
N VAL A 153 -15.67 -12.26 0.12
CA VAL A 153 -15.70 -12.68 -1.28
C VAL A 153 -14.94 -13.99 -1.36
N ASP A 154 -15.48 -14.95 -2.11
CA ASP A 154 -14.81 -16.20 -2.40
C ASP A 154 -14.18 -16.13 -3.79
N ILE A 155 -12.88 -16.45 -3.89
CA ILE A 155 -12.17 -16.47 -5.17
C ILE A 155 -11.87 -17.91 -5.59
N ARG A 156 -12.11 -18.21 -6.87
CA ARG A 156 -11.88 -19.49 -7.53
C ARG A 156 -10.73 -19.40 -8.53
N ARG A 157 -10.14 -20.55 -8.83
CA ARG A 157 -9.06 -20.63 -9.83
C ARG A 157 -9.48 -19.95 -11.13
N GLY A 158 -8.65 -19.02 -11.61
CA GLY A 158 -8.91 -18.28 -12.84
C GLY A 158 -9.71 -16.98 -12.66
N ASP A 159 -10.23 -16.69 -11.48
CA ASP A 159 -10.90 -15.39 -11.21
C ASP A 159 -9.92 -14.22 -11.22
N ILE A 160 -8.65 -14.52 -10.91
CA ILE A 160 -7.53 -13.57 -10.91
C ILE A 160 -6.30 -14.27 -11.52
N ASP A 161 -5.39 -13.49 -12.10
CA ASP A 161 -4.11 -13.97 -12.66
C ASP A 161 -3.08 -14.36 -11.58
N ALA A 162 -3.55 -14.97 -10.48
CA ALA A 162 -2.79 -15.39 -9.31
C ALA A 162 -2.66 -16.90 -9.25
N VAL A 163 -1.51 -17.39 -8.78
CA VAL A 163 -1.39 -18.78 -8.31
C VAL A 163 -1.65 -18.79 -6.81
N PHE A 164 -2.76 -19.40 -6.39
CA PHE A 164 -3.15 -19.46 -4.98
C PHE A 164 -3.55 -20.86 -4.51
N ASP A 165 -3.15 -21.90 -5.24
CA ASP A 165 -3.42 -23.29 -4.90
C ASP A 165 -2.92 -23.68 -3.51
N HIS A 166 -1.79 -23.11 -3.10
CA HIS A 166 -1.22 -23.31 -1.77
C HIS A 166 -2.05 -22.68 -0.64
N MET A 167 -3.01 -21.82 -0.97
CA MET A 167 -3.94 -21.20 -0.01
C MET A 167 -5.26 -21.97 0.12
N LEU A 168 -5.51 -22.94 -0.75
CA LEU A 168 -6.70 -23.78 -0.68
C LEU A 168 -6.56 -24.80 0.45
N ILE A 169 -7.57 -24.89 1.29
CA ILE A 169 -7.71 -25.98 2.27
C ILE A 169 -7.97 -27.28 1.48
N SER A 170 -7.50 -28.43 1.97
CA SER A 170 -7.71 -29.72 1.32
C SER A 170 -9.19 -29.98 1.03
N GLY A 171 -9.53 -30.21 -0.24
CA GLY A 171 -10.90 -30.42 -0.71
C GLY A 171 -11.70 -29.14 -1.01
N ALA A 172 -11.15 -27.95 -0.70
CA ALA A 172 -11.77 -26.67 -1.07
C ALA A 172 -11.48 -26.30 -2.53
N SER A 173 -12.44 -25.64 -3.17
CA SER A 173 -12.33 -25.11 -4.54
C SER A 173 -12.16 -23.59 -4.60
N GLU A 174 -12.26 -22.92 -3.45
CA GLU A 174 -12.23 -21.47 -3.33
C GLU A 174 -11.49 -21.02 -2.06
N VAL A 175 -10.93 -19.82 -2.12
CA VAL A 175 -10.32 -19.13 -0.97
C VAL A 175 -11.25 -18.01 -0.54
N ARG A 176 -11.65 -18.04 0.72
CA ARG A 176 -12.47 -16.99 1.31
C ARG A 176 -11.60 -15.80 1.71
N LEU A 177 -11.98 -14.62 1.23
CA LEU A 177 -11.34 -13.35 1.52
C LEU A 177 -12.28 -12.45 2.31
N GLN A 178 -11.72 -11.68 3.23
CA GLN A 178 -12.40 -10.53 3.82
C GLN A 178 -12.27 -9.34 2.87
N ALA A 179 -13.41 -8.77 2.49
CA ALA A 179 -13.49 -7.60 1.62
C ALA A 179 -13.49 -6.31 2.44
N PHE A 180 -12.83 -5.30 1.92
CA PHE A 180 -12.74 -3.97 2.51
C PHE A 180 -13.03 -2.90 1.47
N VAL A 181 -13.71 -1.84 1.90
CA VAL A 181 -13.96 -0.64 1.09
C VAL A 181 -13.32 0.56 1.78
N PHE A 182 -12.64 1.41 1.01
CA PHE A 182 -12.08 2.65 1.51
C PHE A 182 -13.19 3.67 1.77
N ASP A 183 -13.26 4.21 3.00
CA ASP A 183 -14.17 5.31 3.28
C ASP A 183 -13.59 6.64 2.78
N ARG A 184 -14.10 7.14 1.65
CA ARG A 184 -13.66 8.43 1.09
C ARG A 184 -13.82 9.60 2.06
N HIS A 185 -14.77 9.57 3.00
CA HIS A 185 -14.91 10.63 3.99
C HIS A 185 -13.71 10.76 4.92
N VAL A 186 -12.85 9.73 5.01
CA VAL A 186 -11.62 9.80 5.80
C VAL A 186 -10.42 10.34 5.03
N VAL A 187 -10.54 10.66 3.73
CA VAL A 187 -9.41 11.14 2.92
C VAL A 187 -8.81 12.43 3.49
N GLY A 188 -9.65 13.33 4.01
CA GLY A 188 -9.17 14.54 4.69
C GLY A 188 -8.33 14.22 5.92
N ASN A 189 -8.71 13.18 6.68
CA ASN A 189 -7.92 12.70 7.82
C ASN A 189 -6.63 12.03 7.37
N LEU A 190 -6.62 11.29 6.24
CA LEU A 190 -5.39 10.75 5.66
C LEU A 190 -4.42 11.84 5.23
N VAL A 191 -4.91 12.86 4.51
CA VAL A 191 -4.10 14.02 4.11
C VAL A 191 -3.48 14.69 5.34
N ARG A 192 -4.27 14.95 6.38
CA ARG A 192 -3.76 15.52 7.65
C ARG A 192 -2.77 14.60 8.34
N SER A 193 -3.00 13.28 8.32
CA SER A 193 -2.09 12.29 8.91
C SER A 193 -0.74 12.31 8.19
N LEU A 194 -0.72 12.29 6.85
CA LEU A 194 0.51 12.38 6.06
C LEU A 194 1.21 13.73 6.22
N TRP A 195 0.44 14.82 6.27
CA TRP A 195 0.98 16.17 6.52
C TRP A 195 1.66 16.26 7.90
N THR A 196 0.99 15.76 8.94
CA THR A 196 1.53 15.71 10.31
C THR A 196 2.80 14.87 10.36
N PHE A 197 2.77 13.69 9.71
CA PHE A 197 3.93 12.80 9.64
C PHE A 197 5.16 13.49 9.04
N VAL A 198 5.01 14.20 7.91
CA VAL A 198 6.12 14.89 7.24
C VAL A 198 6.65 16.07 8.08
N ARG A 199 5.77 16.79 8.75
CA ARG A 199 6.13 18.05 9.45
C ARG A 199 6.61 17.82 10.88
N GLN A 200 6.01 16.87 11.60
CA GLN A 200 6.17 16.67 13.03
C GLN A 200 6.92 15.38 13.35
N ASP A 201 6.39 14.22 12.93
CA ASP A 201 6.94 12.91 13.33
C ASP A 201 8.27 12.61 12.65
N ARG A 202 8.47 13.12 11.43
CA ARG A 202 9.72 13.08 10.63
C ARG A 202 10.32 11.68 10.44
N GLY A 203 9.53 10.63 10.62
CA GLY A 203 10.00 9.26 10.41
C GLY A 203 9.14 8.18 11.07
N LEU A 204 9.47 6.93 10.75
CA LEU A 204 8.91 5.76 11.41
C LEU A 204 9.74 5.40 12.64
N ILE A 205 9.06 5.02 13.72
CA ILE A 205 9.68 4.62 14.97
C ILE A 205 9.28 3.18 15.28
N ALA A 206 10.26 2.30 15.42
CA ALA A 206 10.06 0.98 15.99
C ALA A 206 10.68 0.93 17.38
N ARG A 207 9.94 0.36 18.35
CA ARG A 207 10.50 -0.04 19.64
C ARG A 207 11.36 -1.28 19.39
N SER A 208 12.65 -1.08 19.11
CA SER A 208 13.61 -2.17 19.32
C SER A 208 13.84 -2.29 20.84
N GLY A 209 14.15 -3.48 21.35
CA GLY A 209 14.21 -3.78 22.79
C GLY A 209 15.27 -2.97 23.58
N GLU A 210 16.12 -3.62 24.38
CA GLU A 210 17.12 -2.93 25.24
C GLU A 210 18.06 -1.95 24.50
N ALA A 211 18.07 -1.95 23.16
CA ALA A 211 18.85 -1.08 22.28
C ALA A 211 18.20 0.30 21.96
N GLY A 212 16.97 0.58 22.42
CA GLY A 212 16.30 1.87 22.22
C GLY A 212 15.41 1.99 20.97
N GLU A 213 14.83 3.17 20.77
CA GLU A 213 13.95 3.47 19.62
C GLU A 213 14.77 3.55 18.32
N THR A 214 14.43 2.74 17.32
CA THR A 214 15.00 2.90 15.97
C THR A 214 14.15 3.91 15.21
N ARG A 215 14.78 5.01 14.77
CA ARG A 215 14.11 6.09 14.02
C ARG A 215 14.56 6.07 12.57
N VAL A 216 13.60 6.13 11.66
CA VAL A 216 13.86 6.01 10.22
C VAL A 216 13.20 7.17 9.51
N ALA A 217 13.98 7.99 8.82
CA ALA A 217 13.41 9.06 7.99
C ALA A 217 12.71 8.43 6.78
N VAL A 218 11.49 8.91 6.47
CA VAL A 218 10.75 8.45 5.29
C VAL A 218 10.49 9.63 4.36
N ASP A 219 10.82 9.45 3.10
CA ASP A 219 10.52 10.38 2.01
C ASP A 219 9.50 9.74 1.05
N PHE A 220 8.39 10.44 0.82
CA PHE A 220 7.40 10.08 -0.21
C PHE A 220 7.06 11.28 -1.11
N SER A 221 7.88 12.33 -1.07
CA SER A 221 7.67 13.57 -1.82
C SER A 221 7.66 13.37 -3.34
N HIS A 222 8.31 12.31 -3.81
CA HIS A 222 8.28 11.85 -5.21
C HIS A 222 6.92 11.28 -5.65
N VAL A 223 6.03 10.96 -4.71
CA VAL A 223 4.67 10.48 -4.98
C VAL A 223 3.66 11.59 -4.70
N ILE A 224 3.74 12.18 -3.51
CA ILE A 224 2.87 13.26 -3.05
C ILE A 224 3.75 14.42 -2.58
N PRO A 225 3.88 15.50 -3.38
CA PRO A 225 4.68 16.65 -2.99
C PRO A 225 4.15 17.31 -1.72
N SER A 226 5.04 17.82 -0.86
CA SER A 226 4.65 18.54 0.37
C SER A 226 3.74 19.73 0.09
N ALA A 227 4.00 20.48 -0.99
CA ALA A 227 3.15 21.59 -1.42
C ALA A 227 1.71 21.15 -1.74
N HIS A 228 1.51 19.93 -2.24
CA HIS A 228 0.17 19.38 -2.45
C HIS A 228 -0.53 19.13 -1.11
N LEU A 229 0.17 18.53 -0.14
CA LEU A 229 -0.40 18.32 1.21
C LEU A 229 -0.74 19.65 1.89
N ASP A 230 0.13 20.64 1.79
CA ASP A 230 -0.13 21.98 2.36
C ASP A 230 -1.39 22.60 1.75
N ALA A 231 -1.52 22.57 0.42
CA ALA A 231 -2.69 23.11 -0.28
C ALA A 231 -3.99 22.40 0.12
N GLN A 232 -3.95 21.06 0.26
CA GLN A 232 -5.13 20.29 0.68
C GLN A 232 -5.51 20.55 2.14
N VAL A 233 -4.53 20.69 3.04
CA VAL A 233 -4.80 21.04 4.43
C VAL A 233 -5.42 22.43 4.55
N GLU A 234 -4.96 23.41 3.77
CA GLU A 234 -5.59 24.75 3.76
C GLU A 234 -7.02 24.72 3.24
N ARG A 235 -7.30 23.97 2.16
CA ARG A 235 -8.69 23.75 1.69
C ARG A 235 -9.58 23.16 2.76
N LEU A 236 -9.12 22.10 3.43
CA LEU A 236 -9.87 21.44 4.51
C LEU A 236 -10.18 22.38 5.69
N LYS A 237 -9.32 23.39 5.95
CA LYS A 237 -9.59 24.41 6.98
C LYS A 237 -10.66 25.40 6.53
N LEU A 238 -10.61 25.84 5.27
CA LEU A 238 -11.58 26.76 4.69
C LEU A 238 -12.98 26.14 4.61
N ASP A 239 -13.07 24.87 4.20
CA ASP A 239 -14.34 24.13 4.14
C ASP A 239 -14.97 23.99 5.55
N GLN A 240 -14.14 23.79 6.57
CA GLN A 240 -14.57 23.73 7.97
C GLN A 240 -14.99 25.09 8.54
N ALA A 241 -14.48 26.20 7.98
CA ALA A 241 -14.84 27.55 8.37
C ALA A 241 -16.14 28.07 7.70
N GLY A 242 -16.79 27.27 6.85
CA GLY A 242 -18.07 27.61 6.23
C GLY A 242 -17.97 28.68 5.15
N HIS A 243 -16.85 28.76 4.43
CA HIS A 243 -16.67 29.69 3.31
C HIS A 243 -16.76 28.92 1.98
N VAL A 244 -17.99 28.73 1.51
CA VAL A 244 -18.33 28.39 0.11
C VAL A 244 -19.22 29.49 -0.44
#